data_AF-A0A662IGC6-F1
#
_entry.id   AF-A0A662IGC6-F1
#
_cell.length_a   1.000
_cell.length_b   1.000
_cell.length_c   1.000
_cell.angle_alpha   90.00
_cell.angle_beta   90.00
_cell.angle_gamma   90.00
#
_symmetry.space_group_name_H-M   'P 1'
#
loop_
_entity.id
_entity.type
_entity.pdbx_description
1 polymer ?
#
loop_
_entity_poly.entity_id
_entity_poly.type
_entity_poly.pdbx_seq_one_letter_code
_entity_poly.pdbx_strand_id
1 'polypeptide(L)' 'MAKRGESRRGFEEGPRTHIVSFHIPRALLDALDRLVEMGVFNNRSEAIRTALYKLLTEHSDFLERRRLMMGYR' A
#
# COMPACT_ATOMS: atom_id res chain seq x y z
N MET A 1 49.36 -4.48 2.00
CA MET A 1 48.63 -4.62 3.27
C MET A 1 47.20 -4.11 3.08
N ALA A 2 46.19 -4.93 3.43
CA ALA A 2 44.75 -4.65 3.66
C ALA A 2 43.90 -4.02 2.54
N LYS A 3 42.61 -4.34 2.27
CA LYS A 3 41.63 -5.43 2.53
C LYS A 3 40.48 -5.15 1.53
N ARG A 4 40.04 -6.11 0.70
CA ARG A 4 38.85 -6.98 0.85
C ARG A 4 37.49 -6.24 0.94
N GLY A 5 36.61 -6.50 -0.05
CA GLY A 5 35.16 -6.26 -0.03
C GLY A 5 34.79 -4.79 -0.26
N GLU A 6 33.81 -4.43 -1.08
CA GLU A 6 32.42 -4.82 -0.90
C GLU A 6 31.68 -4.98 -2.23
N SER A 7 31.15 -6.19 -2.40
CA SER A 7 30.01 -6.46 -3.26
C SER A 7 28.78 -5.75 -2.68
N ARG A 8 28.09 -4.94 -3.47
CA ARG A 8 26.66 -4.70 -3.27
C ARG A 8 25.97 -4.81 -4.61
N ARG A 9 25.54 -6.05 -4.89
CA ARG A 9 24.48 -6.38 -5.84
C ARG A 9 23.38 -5.31 -5.73
N GLY A 10 23.03 -4.68 -6.84
CA GLY A 10 21.78 -3.97 -6.98
C GLY A 10 20.66 -4.95 -6.65
N PHE A 11 19.97 -4.72 -5.55
CA PHE A 11 18.75 -5.44 -5.25
C PHE A 11 17.69 -4.85 -6.15
N GLU A 12 17.17 -5.66 -7.07
CA GLU A 12 15.90 -5.40 -7.72
C GLU A 12 14.83 -5.32 -6.62
N GLU A 13 14.39 -4.10 -6.32
CA GLU A 13 13.37 -3.86 -5.31
C GLU A 13 12.01 -4.15 -5.94
N GLY A 14 11.55 -5.40 -5.82
CA GLY A 14 10.15 -5.73 -6.05
C GLY A 14 9.22 -4.80 -5.23
N PRO A 15 7.94 -4.70 -5.59
CA PRO A 15 7.02 -3.70 -5.02
C PRO A 15 7.04 -3.75 -3.49
N ARG A 16 7.67 -2.74 -2.88
CA ARG A 16 7.85 -2.67 -1.44
C ARG A 16 6.52 -2.32 -0.78
N THR A 17 5.98 -3.27 -0.02
CA THR A 17 4.85 -2.98 0.86
C THR A 17 5.38 -2.29 2.12
N HIS A 18 4.85 -1.11 2.42
CA HIS A 18 5.18 -0.37 3.63
C HIS A 18 4.11 -0.58 4.71
N ILE A 19 4.54 -0.90 5.93
CA ILE A 19 3.64 -0.96 7.10
C ILE A 19 3.45 0.45 7.61
N VAL A 20 2.17 0.87 7.73
CA VAL A 20 1.79 2.18 8.24
C VAL A 20 0.86 2.00 9.44
N SER A 21 1.02 2.86 10.45
CA SER A 21 0.14 2.93 11.62
C SER A 21 -0.51 4.30 11.66
N PHE A 22 -1.82 4.36 11.90
CA PHE A 22 -2.58 5.60 11.98
C PHE A 22 -3.76 5.45 12.94
N HIS A 23 -4.23 6.57 13.48
CA HIS A 23 -5.41 6.60 14.34
C HIS A 23 -6.67 6.69 13.49
N ILE A 24 -7.67 5.88 13.83
CA ILE A 24 -9.00 5.91 13.18
C ILE A 24 -10.11 5.91 14.24
N PRO A 25 -11.22 6.62 13.98
CA PRO A 25 -12.43 6.47 14.77
C PRO A 25 -12.86 5.00 14.87
N ARG A 26 -13.19 4.55 16.09
CA ARG A 26 -13.56 3.15 16.34
C ARG A 26 -14.72 2.68 15.46
N ALA A 27 -15.72 3.53 15.25
CA ALA A 27 -16.87 3.24 14.40
C ALA A 27 -16.49 2.89 12.95
N LEU A 28 -15.43 3.51 12.40
CA LEU A 28 -14.94 3.18 11.06
C LEU A 28 -14.21 1.84 11.03
N LEU A 29 -13.44 1.54 12.07
CA LEU A 29 -12.81 0.23 12.21
C LEU A 29 -13.85 -0.89 12.32
N ASP A 30 -14.89 -0.68 13.12
CA ASP A 30 -15.97 -1.67 13.30
C ASP A 30 -16.74 -1.89 11.98
N ALA A 31 -16.97 -0.83 11.20
CA ALA A 31 -17.58 -0.96 9.88
C ALA A 31 -16.70 -1.74 8.90
N LEU A 32 -15.38 -1.52 8.96
CA LEU A 32 -14.40 -2.28 8.16
C LEU A 32 -14.39 -3.76 8.57
N ASP A 33 -14.45 -4.04 9.87
CA ASP A 33 -14.47 -5.41 10.41
C ASP A 33 -15.68 -6.20 9.93
N ARG A 34 -16.86 -5.58 9.92
CA ARG A 34 -18.07 -6.21 9.37
C ARG A 34 -17.89 -6.66 7.92
N LEU A 35 -17.19 -5.88 7.09
CA LEU A 35 -16.93 -6.27 5.70
C LEU A 35 -16.02 -7.50 5.61
N VAL A 36 -15.07 -7.63 6.55
CA VAL A 36 -14.21 -8.81 6.64
C VAL A 36 -14.99 -10.02 7.16
N GLU A 37 -15.79 -9.84 8.22
CA GLU A 37 -16.63 -10.88 8.81
C GLU A 37 -17.66 -11.43 7.82
N MET A 38 -18.21 -10.57 6.97
CA MET A 38 -19.13 -10.95 5.89
C MET A 38 -18.44 -11.67 4.71
N GLY A 39 -17.11 -11.77 4.73
CA GLY A 39 -16.32 -12.41 3.67
C GLY A 39 -16.17 -11.54 2.40
N VAL A 40 -16.49 -10.25 2.46
CA VAL A 40 -16.30 -9.32 1.33
C VAL A 40 -14.81 -9.09 1.07
N PHE A 41 -14.00 -9.07 2.14
CA PHE A 41 -12.55 -8.99 2.08
C PHE A 41 -11.93 -10.04 3.01
N ASN A 42 -10.75 -10.54 2.66
CA ASN A 42 -10.07 -11.56 3.48
C ASN A 42 -9.46 -10.97 4.75
N ASN A 43 -9.10 -9.68 4.74
CA ASN A 43 -8.53 -8.98 5.89
C ASN A 43 -8.69 -7.46 5.76
N ARG A 44 -8.47 -6.76 6.89
CA ARG A 44 -8.51 -5.29 6.96
C ARG A 44 -7.59 -4.61 5.96
N SER A 45 -6.36 -5.12 5.79
CA SER A 45 -5.36 -4.51 4.91
C SER A 45 -5.80 -4.55 3.44
N GLU A 46 -6.46 -5.62 3.00
CA GLU A 46 -7.05 -5.73 1.67
C GLU A 46 -8.21 -4.74 1.48
N ALA A 47 -9.11 -4.65 2.46
CA ALA A 47 -10.22 -3.71 2.44
C ALA A 47 -9.72 -2.25 2.34
N ILE A 48 -8.71 -1.89 3.15
CA ILE A 48 -8.09 -0.56 3.15
C ILE A 48 -7.40 -0.27 1.82
N ARG A 49 -6.61 -1.22 1.28
CA ARG A 49 -5.97 -1.03 -0.03
C ARG A 49 -6.99 -0.80 -1.14
N THR A 50 -8.07 -1.57 -1.14
CA THR A 50 -9.17 -1.43 -2.11
C THR A 50 -9.85 -0.06 -1.99
N ALA A 51 -10.15 0.38 -0.77
CA ALA A 51 -10.74 1.68 -0.51
C ALA A 51 -9.83 2.83 -0.99
N LEU A 52 -8.53 2.76 -0.69
CA LEU A 52 -7.54 3.74 -1.16
C LEU A 52 -7.44 3.73 -2.69
N TYR A 53 -7.38 2.57 -3.33
CA TYR A 53 -7.32 2.47 -4.78
C TYR A 53 -8.55 3.11 -5.45
N LYS A 54 -9.75 2.79 -4.96
CA LYS A 54 -11.01 3.39 -5.44
C LYS A 54 -11.01 4.90 -5.25
N LEU A 55 -10.71 5.37 -4.04
CA LEU A 55 -10.63 6.79 -3.73
C LEU A 55 -9.66 7.53 -4.67
N LEU A 56 -8.45 6.99 -4.83
CA LEU A 56 -7.43 7.59 -5.69
C LEU A 56 -7.85 7.55 -7.17
N THR A 57 -8.51 6.48 -7.62
CA THR A 57 -8.98 6.35 -9.00
C THR A 57 -10.14 7.30 -9.29
N GLU A 58 -11.11 7.40 -8.40
CA GLU A 58 -12.24 8.35 -8.50
C GLU A 58 -11.75 9.80 -8.55
N HIS A 59 -10.65 10.10 -7.87
CA HIS A 59 -10.03 11.42 -7.87
C HIS A 59 -8.86 11.52 -8.84
N SER A 60 -8.61 10.52 -9.71
CA SER A 60 -7.39 10.49 -10.54
C SER A 60 -7.44 11.39 -11.77
N ASP A 61 -8.60 11.94 -12.14
CA ASP A 61 -8.67 13.16 -12.97
C ASP A 61 -7.90 14.34 -12.30
N PHE A 62 -7.74 14.32 -10.96
CA PHE A 62 -6.94 15.27 -10.19
C PHE A 62 -5.45 14.85 -10.05
N LEU A 63 -5.13 13.55 -10.19
CA LEU A 63 -3.79 12.98 -9.99
C LEU A 63 -3.01 12.69 -11.28
N GLU A 64 -3.55 12.94 -12.47
CA GLU A 64 -2.73 12.93 -13.70
C GLU A 64 -1.51 13.86 -13.60
N ARG A 65 -1.53 14.89 -12.73
CA ARG A 65 -0.32 15.69 -12.39
C ARG A 65 0.77 14.93 -11.63
N ARG A 66 0.53 13.68 -11.19
CA ARG A 66 1.48 12.82 -10.47
C ARG A 66 1.71 11.47 -11.20
N ARG A 67 1.36 11.41 -12.48
CA ARG A 67 1.52 10.28 -13.42
C ARG A 67 2.99 9.95 -13.76
N LEU A 68 3.90 9.81 -12.79
CA LEU A 68 5.30 9.44 -13.10
C LEU A 68 6.03 8.53 -12.11
N MET A 69 5.51 8.22 -10.91
CA MET A 69 6.39 7.67 -9.85
C MET A 69 6.23 6.22 -9.40
N MET A 70 5.20 5.45 -9.78
CA MET A 70 5.12 4.06 -9.33
C MET A 70 4.85 3.12 -10.51
N GLY A 71 5.94 2.79 -11.21
CA GLY A 71 5.98 1.74 -12.21
C GLY A 71 5.64 0.39 -11.57
N TYR A 72 4.45 -0.11 -11.90
CA TYR A 72 4.13 -1.52 -11.75
C TYR A 72 4.49 -2.21 -13.06
N ARG A 73 5.67 -2.85 -13.10
CA ARG A 73 5.98 -3.96 -14.00
C ARG A 73 6.71 -5.02 -13.20
#